data_AF-A0A919JM59-F1
#
_entry.id   AF-A0A919JM59-F1
#
_cell.length_a   1.000
_cell.length_b   1.000
_cell.length_c   1.000
_cell.angle_alpha   90.00
_cell.angle_beta   90.00
_cell.angle_gamma   90.00
#
_symmetry.space_group_name_H-M   'P 1'
#
loop_
_entity.id
_entity.type
_entity.pdbx_description
1 polymer ?
#
loop_
_entity_poly.entity_id
_entity_poly.type
_entity_poly.pdbx_seq_one_letter_code
_entity_poly.pdbx_strand_id
1 'polypeptide(L)'
;MSEGDGIIGGMAEPATPLPPARLELSLVEARTRFVQLARLAGLTRQTTVVTEDGRPLAAIVPATARAAPEPDRPAPAAAGWIRRIDKLRAEFRRQHVGLQQALEDTWRELDRARPPGTDAAVDALRAAQADLRRG
;
A
#
# COMPACT_ATOMS: atom_id res chain seq x y z
N MET A 1 -61.09 21.61 38.79
CA MET A 1 -61.29 21.21 37.38
C MET A 1 -59.95 21.47 36.71
N SER A 2 -59.10 20.44 36.62
CA SER A 2 -59.02 19.49 35.47
C SER A 2 -58.49 20.22 34.24
N GLU A 3 -57.50 19.80 33.46
CA GLU A 3 -56.64 18.63 33.24
C GLU A 3 -55.56 19.18 32.25
N GLY A 4 -54.42 18.60 31.97
CA GLY A 4 -53.89 17.32 32.31
C GLY A 4 -52.39 17.29 31.99
N ASP A 5 -51.73 16.42 32.73
CA ASP A 5 -50.40 15.90 32.52
C ASP A 5 -50.30 15.18 31.17
N GLY A 6 -49.15 15.25 30.50
CA GLY A 6 -49.06 14.86 29.09
C GLY A 6 -47.65 14.77 28.51
N ILE A 7 -46.75 14.15 29.27
CA ILE A 7 -45.69 13.24 28.80
C ILE A 7 -44.86 13.69 27.58
N ILE A 8 -43.66 14.16 27.93
CA ILE A 8 -42.48 14.24 27.07
C ILE A 8 -42.09 12.79 26.69
N GLY A 9 -42.31 12.41 25.43
CA GLY A 9 -42.06 11.05 24.95
C GLY A 9 -41.50 11.01 23.55
N GLY A 10 -40.19 10.75 23.45
CA GLY A 10 -39.61 10.00 22.33
C GLY A 10 -39.26 10.78 21.06
N MET A 11 -38.47 11.85 21.17
CA MET A 11 -37.58 12.21 20.06
C MET A 11 -36.53 11.09 19.97
N ALA A 12 -36.67 10.22 18.98
CA ALA A 12 -35.66 9.25 18.61
C ALA A 12 -34.33 10.00 18.44
N GLU A 13 -33.42 9.80 19.40
CA GLU A 13 -32.04 10.24 19.29
C GLU A 13 -31.50 9.59 18.01
N PRO A 14 -31.14 10.35 16.96
CA PRO A 14 -30.53 9.75 15.79
C PRO A 14 -29.24 9.10 16.29
N ALA A 15 -29.18 7.77 16.17
CA ALA A 15 -28.02 6.99 16.56
C ALA A 15 -26.76 7.72 16.10
N THR A 16 -25.97 8.20 17.06
CA THR A 16 -24.71 8.88 16.76
C THR A 16 -23.91 7.90 15.92
N PRO A 17 -23.50 8.25 14.68
CA PRO A 17 -22.71 7.34 13.86
C PRO A 17 -21.48 6.95 14.68
N LEU A 18 -21.34 5.66 15.01
CA LEU A 18 -20.13 5.18 15.66
C LEU A 18 -18.95 5.66 14.83
N PRO A 19 -17.95 6.33 15.41
CA PRO A 19 -16.78 6.72 14.67
C PRO A 19 -16.19 5.44 14.07
N PRO A 20 -15.88 5.41 12.76
CA PRO A 20 -15.30 4.23 12.13
C PRO A 20 -14.04 3.86 12.92
N ALA A 21 -13.92 2.58 13.28
CA ALA A 21 -12.79 2.07 14.05
C ALA A 21 -11.47 2.58 13.42
N ARG A 22 -10.83 3.50 14.14
CA ARG A 22 -9.67 4.25 13.66
C ARG A 22 -8.43 3.62 14.26
N LEU A 23 -7.60 3.03 13.41
CA LEU A 23 -6.30 2.53 13.82
C LEU A 23 -5.29 3.67 13.69
N GLU A 24 -4.66 4.07 14.79
CA GLU A 24 -3.57 5.07 14.75
C GLU A 24 -2.23 4.35 14.67
N LEU A 25 -1.38 4.76 13.72
CA LEU A 25 -0.05 4.20 13.53
C LEU A 25 0.96 5.32 13.30
N SER A 26 2.18 5.14 13.82
CA SER A 26 3.26 6.07 13.52
C SER A 26 3.64 6.02 12.03
N LEU A 27 4.24 7.09 11.51
CA LEU A 27 4.74 7.16 10.14
C LEU A 27 5.75 6.04 9.84
N VAL A 28 6.58 5.68 10.83
CA VAL A 28 7.57 4.60 10.71
C VAL A 28 6.89 3.24 10.52
N GLU A 29 5.86 2.96 11.30
CA GLU A 29 5.09 1.71 11.20
C GLU A 29 4.26 1.66 9.91
N ALA A 30 3.62 2.78 9.55
CA ALA A 30 2.84 2.90 8.34
C ALA A 30 3.71 2.68 7.08
N ARG A 31 4.95 3.20 7.07
CA ARG A 31 5.92 2.96 5.98
C ARG A 31 6.28 1.49 5.85
N THR A 32 6.56 0.82 6.96
CA THR A 32 6.97 -0.58 6.97
C THR A 32 5.84 -1.52 6.55
N ARG A 33 4.60 -1.22 6.94
CA ARG A 33 3.43 -2.09 6.73
C ARG A 33 2.47 -1.60 5.64
N PHE A 34 2.90 -0.64 4.82
CA PHE A 34 2.00 0.09 3.91
C PHE A 34 1.14 -0.82 3.03
N VAL A 35 1.74 -1.83 2.39
CA VAL A 35 1.03 -2.75 1.49
C VAL A 35 -0.05 -3.55 2.25
N GLN A 36 0.25 -3.98 3.48
CA GLN A 36 -0.69 -4.71 4.31
C GLN A 36 -1.85 -3.81 4.75
N LEU A 37 -1.54 -2.58 5.19
CA LEU A 37 -2.53 -1.60 5.61
C LEU A 37 -3.45 -1.17 4.46
N ALA A 38 -2.92 -0.98 3.25
CA ALA A 38 -3.72 -0.66 2.08
C ALA A 38 -4.68 -1.79 1.69
N ARG A 39 -4.22 -3.06 1.76
CA ARG A 39 -5.08 -4.24 1.54
C ARG A 39 -6.14 -4.37 2.63
N LEU A 40 -5.74 -4.18 3.89
CA LEU A 40 -6.63 -4.28 5.03
C LEU A 40 -7.71 -3.21 5.00
N ALA A 41 -7.39 -1.97 4.62
CA ALA A 41 -8.37 -0.91 4.42
C ALA A 41 -9.41 -1.30 3.35
N GLY A 42 -8.99 -1.89 2.24
CA GLY A 42 -9.90 -2.37 1.21
C GLY A 42 -10.84 -3.48 1.70
N LEU A 43 -10.33 -4.42 2.50
CA LEU A 43 -11.08 -5.59 2.97
C LEU A 43 -12.01 -5.27 4.15
N THR A 44 -11.52 -4.50 5.11
CA THR A 44 -12.21 -4.26 6.39
C THR A 44 -13.01 -2.96 6.40
N ARG A 45 -12.89 -2.15 5.35
CA ARG A 45 -13.35 -0.77 5.29
C ARG A 45 -12.83 0.12 6.43
N GLN A 46 -11.76 -0.30 7.13
CA GLN A 46 -11.18 0.46 8.23
C GLN A 46 -10.32 1.61 7.72
N THR A 47 -10.34 2.71 8.47
CA THR A 47 -9.48 3.88 8.23
C THR A 47 -8.30 3.82 9.18
N THR A 48 -7.09 3.83 8.64
CA THR A 48 -5.85 3.90 9.43
C THR A 48 -5.32 5.32 9.38
N VAL A 49 -5.23 6.01 10.52
CA VAL A 49 -4.61 7.33 10.63
C VAL A 49 -3.12 7.17 10.88
N VAL A 50 -2.33 7.81 10.04
CA VAL A 50 -0.87 7.86 10.15
C VAL A 50 -0.50 9.12 10.90
N THR A 51 0.26 8.98 11.98
CA THR A 51 0.70 10.08 12.84
C THR A 51 2.22 10.25 12.78
N GLU A 52 2.70 11.48 12.99
CA GLU A 52 4.10 11.81 13.21
C GLU A 52 4.18 12.62 14.51
N ASP A 53 4.96 12.16 15.49
CA ASP A 53 5.04 12.76 16.83
C ASP A 53 3.67 12.96 17.52
N GLY A 54 2.76 12.00 17.34
CA GLY A 54 1.39 12.06 17.88
C GLY A 54 0.45 13.02 17.14
N ARG A 55 0.92 13.67 16.07
CA ARG A 55 0.10 14.55 15.22
C ARG A 55 -0.39 13.81 13.98
N PRO A 56 -1.67 13.90 13.61
CA PRO A 56 -2.19 13.25 12.42
C PRO A 56 -1.58 13.86 11.16
N LEU A 57 -0.90 13.03 10.37
CA LEU A 57 -0.22 13.41 9.12
C LEU A 57 -1.01 12.98 7.89
N ALA A 58 -1.56 11.76 7.91
CA ALA A 58 -2.31 11.20 6.78
C ALA A 58 -3.35 10.16 7.23
N ALA A 59 -4.18 9.70 6.29
CA ALA A 59 -5.09 8.58 6.51
C ALA A 59 -5.06 7.63 5.31
N ILE A 60 -5.01 6.33 5.59
CA ILE A 60 -5.21 5.24 4.63
C ILE A 60 -6.69 4.87 4.71
N VAL A 61 -7.42 5.12 3.63
CA VAL A 61 -8.86 4.88 3.53
C VAL A 61 -9.18 3.87 2.43
N PRO A 62 -10.31 3.16 2.52
CA PRO A 62 -10.80 2.33 1.41
C PRO A 62 -11.03 3.19 0.16
N ALA A 63 -10.72 2.67 -1.03
CA ALA A 63 -10.85 3.42 -2.29
C ALA A 63 -12.28 3.90 -2.59
N THR A 64 -13.29 3.17 -2.08
CA THR A 64 -14.71 3.51 -2.20
C THR A 64 -15.16 4.60 -1.21
N ALA A 65 -14.38 4.85 -0.16
CA ALA A 65 -14.65 5.86 0.85
C ALA A 65 -13.97 7.21 0.52
N ARG A 66 -13.68 7.45 -0.76
CA ARG A 66 -13.08 8.71 -1.21
C ARG A 66 -14.02 9.86 -0.82
N ALA A 67 -13.68 10.56 0.25
CA ALA A 67 -14.38 11.76 0.67
C ALA A 67 -14.35 12.80 -0.46
N ALA A 68 -15.45 13.55 -0.61
CA ALA A 68 -15.50 14.71 -1.48
C ALA A 68 -14.28 15.61 -1.18
N PRO A 69 -13.62 16.16 -2.20
CA PRO A 69 -12.43 16.97 -2.00
C PRO A 69 -12.78 18.13 -1.06
N GLU A 70 -12.10 18.18 0.10
CA GLU A 70 -12.17 19.34 0.98
C GLU A 70 -11.58 20.54 0.22
N PRO A 71 -12.31 21.67 0.08
CA PRO A 71 -11.95 22.74 -0.84
C PRO A 71 -10.64 23.47 -0.48
N ASP A 72 -10.15 23.33 0.75
CA ASP A 72 -8.94 24.01 1.23
C ASP A 72 -7.64 23.18 1.17
N ARG A 73 -7.68 21.94 0.65
CA ARG A 73 -6.45 21.16 0.53
C ARG A 73 -5.61 21.72 -0.63
N PRO A 74 -4.33 22.11 -0.42
CA PRO A 74 -3.51 22.66 -1.49
C PRO A 74 -3.23 21.61 -2.57
N ALA A 75 -4.04 21.63 -3.62
CA ALA A 75 -3.89 20.88 -4.86
C ALA A 75 -2.45 20.81 -5.44
N PRO A 76 -1.61 21.87 -5.36
CA PRO A 76 -0.22 21.79 -5.85
C PRO A 76 0.65 20.76 -5.11
N ALA A 77 0.39 20.47 -3.83
CA ALA A 77 1.17 19.48 -3.08
C ALA A 77 0.92 18.05 -3.59
N ALA A 78 -0.33 17.74 -3.95
CA ALA A 78 -0.70 16.45 -4.54
C ALA A 78 -0.08 16.25 -5.93
N ALA A 79 -0.03 17.29 -6.76
CA ALA A 79 0.60 17.25 -8.08
C ALA A 79 2.12 17.00 -7.99
N GLY A 80 2.80 17.65 -7.03
CA GLY A 80 4.23 17.43 -6.78
C GLY A 80 4.55 16.01 -6.30
N TRP A 81 3.67 15.41 -5.49
CA TRP A 81 3.80 14.04 -5.02
C TRP A 81 3.64 13.00 -6.13
N ILE A 82 2.62 13.16 -6.99
CA ILE A 82 2.39 12.27 -8.13
C ILE A 82 3.62 12.25 -9.05
N ARG A 83 4.15 13.44 -9.40
CA ARG A 83 5.35 13.54 -10.24
C ARG A 83 6.58 12.86 -9.63
N ARG A 84 6.72 12.90 -8.30
CA ARG A 84 7.82 12.22 -7.58
C ARG A 84 7.66 10.70 -7.61
N ILE A 85 6.44 10.19 -7.43
CA ILE A 85 6.14 8.75 -7.56
C ILE A 85 6.45 8.25 -8.96
N ASP A 86 6.04 8.98 -10.00
CA ASP A 86 6.29 8.57 -11.38
C ASP A 86 7.78 8.54 -11.71
N LYS A 87 8.54 9.53 -11.21
CA LYS A 87 10.01 9.54 -11.34
C LYS A 87 10.64 8.34 -10.66
N LEU A 88 10.24 8.01 -9.43
CA LEU A 88 10.74 6.84 -8.70
C LEU A 88 10.38 5.53 -9.42
N ARG A 89 9.15 5.42 -9.95
CA ARG A 89 8.73 4.25 -10.73
C ARG A 89 9.53 4.11 -12.03
N ALA A 90 9.83 5.22 -12.71
CA ALA A 90 10.67 5.20 -13.90
C ALA A 90 12.11 4.78 -13.58
N GLU A 91 12.68 5.29 -12.49
CA GLU A 91 14.02 4.91 -12.04
C GLU A 91 14.10 3.43 -11.66
N PHE A 92 13.16 2.95 -10.84
CA PHE A 92 13.12 1.55 -10.45
C PHE A 92 12.96 0.62 -11.65
N ARG A 93 12.16 1.01 -12.65
CA ARG A 93 12.04 0.25 -13.91
C ARG A 93 13.37 0.20 -14.67
N ARG A 94 14.10 1.32 -14.76
CA ARG A 94 15.43 1.34 -15.40
C ARG A 94 16.43 0.46 -14.65
N GLN A 95 16.47 0.55 -13.33
CA GLN A 95 17.33 -0.28 -12.48
C GLN A 95 16.99 -1.77 -12.64
N HIS A 96 15.71 -2.11 -12.70
CA HIS A 96 15.26 -3.48 -12.88
C HIS A 96 15.67 -4.04 -14.24
N VAL A 97 15.52 -3.28 -15.33
CA VAL A 97 15.99 -3.68 -16.66
C VAL A 97 17.51 -3.87 -16.66
N GLY A 98 18.27 -2.96 -16.04
CA GLY A 98 19.72 -3.09 -15.91
C GLY A 98 20.14 -4.33 -15.12
N LEU A 99 19.44 -4.65 -14.03
CA LEU A 99 19.68 -5.85 -13.23
C LEU A 99 19.37 -7.13 -14.01
N GLN A 100 18.24 -7.17 -14.74
CA GLN A 100 17.90 -8.32 -15.59
C GLN A 100 18.96 -8.53 -16.68
N GLN A 101 19.44 -7.45 -17.31
CA GLN A 101 20.52 -7.54 -18.28
C GLN A 101 21.81 -8.08 -17.66
N ALA A 102 22.21 -7.58 -16.49
CA ALA A 102 23.40 -8.04 -15.79
C ALA A 102 23.30 -9.53 -15.41
N LEU A 103 22.12 -10.00 -15.00
CA LEU A 103 21.88 -11.41 -14.72
C LEU A 103 22.00 -12.27 -15.99
N GLU A 104 21.43 -11.84 -17.11
CA GLU A 104 21.57 -12.53 -18.40
C GLU A 104 23.03 -12.59 -18.87
N ASP A 105 23.79 -11.51 -18.69
CA ASP A 105 25.20 -11.47 -19.05
C ASP A 105 26.04 -12.41 -18.17
N THR A 106 25.74 -12.44 -16.86
CA THR A 106 26.36 -13.36 -15.90
C THR A 106 26.07 -14.82 -16.28
N TRP A 107 24.83 -15.14 -16.65
CA TRP A 107 24.47 -16.47 -17.12
C TRP A 107 25.24 -16.88 -18.38
N ARG A 108 25.37 -15.95 -19.34
CA ARG A 108 26.15 -16.18 -20.56
C ARG A 108 27.63 -16.42 -20.27
N GLU A 109 28.20 -15.73 -19.28
CA GLU A 109 29.58 -15.98 -18.83
C GLU A 109 29.72 -17.34 -18.16
N LEU A 110 28.78 -17.70 -17.29
CA LEU A 110 28.77 -19.00 -16.63
C LEU A 110 28.68 -20.15 -17.65
N ASP A 111 27.86 -20.01 -18.70
CA ASP A 111 27.73 -21.02 -19.76
C ASP A 111 29.02 -21.16 -20.59
N ARG A 112 29.75 -20.07 -20.82
CA ARG A 112 31.06 -20.13 -21.50
C ARG A 112 32.10 -20.84 -20.65
N ALA A 113 32.12 -20.59 -19.34
CA ALA A 113 33.09 -21.18 -18.43
C ALA A 113 32.76 -22.65 -18.09
N ARG A 114 31.47 -23.01 -18.03
CA ARG A 114 30.96 -24.32 -17.64
C ARG A 114 29.88 -24.78 -18.61
N PRO A 115 30.23 -25.41 -19.74
CA PRO A 115 29.26 -26.01 -20.64
C PRO A 115 28.36 -27.03 -19.91
N PRO A 116 27.14 -27.30 -20.39
CA PRO A 116 26.26 -28.30 -19.82
C PRO A 116 26.94 -29.67 -19.64
N GLY A 117 26.71 -30.33 -18.51
CA GLY A 117 27.31 -31.63 -18.20
C GLY A 117 28.76 -31.56 -17.68
N THR A 118 29.35 -30.37 -17.58
CA THR A 118 30.71 -30.19 -17.04
C THR A 118 30.71 -30.08 -15.52
N ASP A 119 29.61 -29.58 -14.94
CA ASP A 119 29.48 -29.35 -13.49
C ASP A 119 28.04 -29.57 -13.05
N ALA A 120 27.84 -30.62 -12.23
CA ALA A 120 26.52 -31.02 -11.74
C ALA A 120 25.83 -29.95 -10.88
N ALA A 121 26.59 -29.11 -10.16
CA ALA A 121 26.02 -28.04 -9.35
C ALA A 121 25.46 -26.91 -10.22
N VAL A 122 26.17 -26.57 -11.31
CA VAL A 122 25.71 -25.58 -12.28
C VAL A 122 24.50 -26.09 -13.07
N ASP A 123 24.48 -27.38 -13.41
CA ASP A 123 23.33 -28.01 -14.06
C ASP A 123 22.08 -28.03 -13.17
N ALA A 124 22.25 -28.29 -11.86
CA ALA A 124 21.15 -28.17 -10.89
C ALA A 124 20.61 -26.73 -10.80
N LEU A 125 21.49 -25.73 -10.84
CA LEU A 125 21.08 -24.32 -10.84
C LEU A 125 20.30 -23.95 -12.12
N ARG A 126 20.70 -24.44 -13.29
CA ARG A 126 19.95 -24.27 -14.55
C ARG A 126 18.56 -24.87 -14.46
N ALA A 127 18.43 -26.07 -13.90
CA ALA A 127 17.14 -26.73 -13.72
C ALA A 127 16.21 -25.89 -12.82
N ALA A 128 16.71 -25.41 -11.68
CA ALA A 128 15.94 -24.56 -10.77
C ALA A 128 15.50 -23.24 -11.42
N GLN A 129 16.35 -22.62 -12.24
CA GLN A 129 15.98 -21.39 -12.96
C GLN A 129 14.93 -21.64 -14.05
N ALA A 130 15.01 -22.77 -14.77
CA ALA A 130 14.00 -23.14 -15.76
C ALA A 130 12.62 -23.34 -15.12
N ASP A 131 12.57 -23.88 -13.91
CA ASP A 131 11.33 -24.05 -13.15
C ASP A 131 10.76 -22.71 -12.67
N LEU A 132 11.62 -21.81 -12.17
CA LEU A 132 11.22 -20.43 -11.81
C LEU A 132 10.66 -19.62 -12.98
N ARG A 133 11.05 -19.95 -14.22
CA ARG A 133 10.54 -19.30 -15.44
C ARG A 133 9.22 -19.90 -15.96
N ARG A 134 8.85 -21.09 -15.49
CA ARG A 134 7.62 -21.80 -15.90
C ARG A 134 6.45 -21.61 -14.94
N GLY A 135 6.72 -21.23 -13.68
CA GLY A 135 5.70 -20.90 -12.67
C GLY A 135 5.31 -19.43 -12.70
#